data_AF-A0A1I2EKE0-F1
#
_entry.id   AF-A0A1I2EKE0-F1
#
_cell.length_a   1.000
_cell.length_b   1.000
_cell.length_c   1.000
_cell.angle_alpha   90.00
_cell.angle_beta   90.00
_cell.angle_gamma   90.00
#
_symmetry.space_group_name_H-M   'P 1'
#
loop_
_entity.id
_entity.type
_entity.pdbx_description
1 polymer ?
#
loop_
_entity_poly.entity_id
_entity_poly.type
_entity_poly.pdbx_seq_one_letter_code
_entity_poly.pdbx_strand_id
1 'polypeptide(L)'
;MNQMNLNLERASMRKSLARGYARQVLDAAHRDGCCEQALESALGKMPRKGRGLARWCQQVRRRSGVLAVAQRSDRTLVIDYRKSACGQRMDAEGRLFKEETLNYTRYLVTAWRAGYEFIPVRASFSAHAIQRFVERGTVSLGDDFGAQLDMEGRRVLQGFEHGQHFVDGADYFATVRDDGVWAGAFEDAQEERWWPTAKGCVSFRWMAFRTFLGPDEMRPVIWHRWNEARRHQAE
;
A
#
# COMPACT_ATOMS: atom_id res chain seq x y z
N MET A 1 -10.83 10.28 -37.16
CA MET A 1 -10.06 10.87 -36.03
C MET A 1 -8.86 9.97 -35.80
N ASN A 2 -7.63 10.48 -35.90
CA ASN A 2 -6.42 9.64 -35.94
C ASN A 2 -6.07 9.12 -34.53
N GLN A 3 -5.60 7.87 -34.41
CA GLN A 3 -5.34 7.19 -33.13
C GLN A 3 -4.31 7.94 -32.26
N MET A 4 -3.37 8.64 -32.90
CA MET A 4 -2.39 9.50 -32.25
C MET A 4 -3.03 10.69 -31.52
N ASN A 5 -4.07 11.32 -32.10
CA ASN A 5 -4.75 12.46 -31.49
C ASN A 5 -5.58 12.02 -30.27
N LEU A 6 -6.24 10.87 -30.34
CA LEU A 6 -6.97 10.28 -29.21
C LEU A 6 -6.03 9.96 -28.03
N ASN A 7 -4.82 9.46 -28.31
CA ASN A 7 -3.83 9.19 -27.26
C ASN A 7 -3.30 10.47 -26.60
N LEU A 8 -3.07 11.53 -27.38
CA LEU A 8 -2.65 12.84 -26.87
C LEU A 8 -3.74 13.51 -26.03
N GLU A 9 -4.98 13.47 -26.48
CA GLU A 9 -6.14 13.99 -25.73
C GLU A 9 -6.33 13.23 -24.41
N ARG A 10 -6.22 11.89 -24.44
CA ARG A 10 -6.28 11.07 -23.22
C ARG A 10 -5.14 11.41 -22.26
N ALA A 11 -3.91 11.53 -22.74
CA ALA A 11 -2.76 11.89 -21.89
C ALA A 11 -2.92 13.29 -21.27
N SER A 12 -3.41 14.26 -22.04
CA SER A 12 -3.70 15.60 -21.55
C SER A 12 -4.78 15.59 -20.46
N MET A 13 -5.88 14.88 -20.70
CA MET A 13 -6.97 14.73 -19.75
C MET A 13 -6.50 14.10 -18.43
N ARG A 14 -5.71 13.02 -18.48
CA ARG A 14 -5.18 12.36 -17.27
C ARG A 14 -4.32 13.32 -16.44
N LYS A 15 -3.47 14.13 -17.08
CA LYS A 15 -2.67 15.17 -16.39
C LYS A 15 -3.54 16.22 -15.71
N SER A 16 -4.59 16.68 -16.38
CA SER A 16 -5.52 17.66 -15.78
C SER A 16 -6.30 17.09 -14.59
N LEU A 17 -6.65 15.80 -14.62
CA LEU A 17 -7.48 15.16 -13.58
C LEU A 17 -6.67 14.55 -12.43
N ALA A 18 -5.37 14.31 -12.60
CA ALA A 18 -4.53 13.59 -11.65
C ALA A 18 -4.57 14.15 -10.23
N ARG A 19 -4.47 15.47 -10.09
CA ARG A 19 -4.55 16.14 -8.78
C ARG A 19 -5.92 15.95 -8.13
N GLY A 20 -6.98 16.00 -8.92
CA GLY A 20 -8.35 15.80 -8.45
C GLY A 20 -8.56 14.40 -7.89
N TYR A 21 -8.19 13.37 -8.65
CA TYR A 21 -8.30 11.98 -8.21
C TYR A 21 -7.43 11.66 -6.99
N ALA A 22 -6.18 12.13 -6.98
CA ALA A 22 -5.30 11.92 -5.83
C ALA A 22 -5.90 12.54 -4.55
N ARG A 23 -6.42 13.76 -4.64
CA ARG A 23 -7.09 14.44 -3.53
C ARG A 23 -8.36 13.70 -3.09
N GLN A 24 -9.20 13.28 -4.03
CA GLN A 24 -10.44 12.54 -3.71
C GLN A 24 -10.17 11.28 -2.92
N VAL A 25 -9.14 10.50 -3.29
CA VAL A 25 -8.81 9.27 -2.59
C VAL A 25 -8.22 9.54 -1.20
N LEU A 26 -7.37 10.57 -1.06
CA LEU A 26 -6.85 10.97 0.24
C LEU A 26 -7.96 11.47 1.18
N ASP A 27 -8.85 12.34 0.68
CA ASP A 27 -10.00 12.85 1.42
C ASP A 27 -10.95 11.71 1.84
N ALA A 28 -11.17 10.72 0.97
CA ALA A 28 -11.95 9.53 1.30
C ALA A 28 -11.27 8.67 2.37
N ALA A 29 -9.96 8.47 2.27
CA ALA A 29 -9.18 7.73 3.27
C ALA A 29 -9.05 8.48 4.60
N HIS A 30 -9.20 9.80 4.60
CA HIS A 30 -9.28 10.61 5.81
C HIS A 30 -10.60 10.42 6.54
N ARG A 31 -11.72 10.44 5.81
CA ARG A 31 -13.07 10.23 6.38
C ARG A 31 -13.30 8.78 6.80
N ASP A 32 -12.92 7.83 5.94
CA ASP A 32 -13.21 6.41 6.07
C ASP A 32 -11.94 5.57 6.30
N GLY A 33 -10.95 6.17 6.97
CA GLY A 33 -9.70 5.53 7.35
C GLY A 33 -9.86 4.58 8.53
N CYS A 34 -8.93 3.63 8.64
CA CYS A 34 -8.91 2.73 9.79
C CYS A 34 -8.54 3.48 11.07
N CYS A 35 -9.37 3.32 12.10
CA CYS A 35 -9.03 3.70 13.46
C CYS A 35 -8.13 2.62 14.06
N GLU A 36 -6.81 2.84 14.02
CA GLU A 36 -5.79 1.91 14.51
C GLU A 36 -6.04 1.53 15.98
N GLN A 37 -6.25 2.50 16.88
CA GLN A 37 -6.58 2.23 18.29
C GLN A 37 -7.78 1.29 18.49
N ALA A 38 -8.82 1.41 17.64
CA ALA A 38 -9.99 0.56 17.71
C ALA A 38 -9.73 -0.83 17.13
N LEU A 39 -8.88 -0.94 16.10
CA LEU A 39 -8.41 -2.22 15.56
C LEU A 39 -7.52 -2.95 16.58
N GLU A 40 -6.57 -2.25 17.19
CA GLU A 40 -5.70 -2.73 18.26
C GLU A 40 -6.50 -3.26 19.45
N SER A 41 -7.47 -2.48 19.92
CA SER A 41 -8.39 -2.89 20.98
C SER A 41 -9.18 -4.16 20.61
N ALA A 42 -9.48 -4.35 19.33
CA ALA A 42 -10.13 -5.57 18.85
C ALA A 42 -9.17 -6.76 18.81
N LEU A 43 -7.92 -6.55 18.43
CA LEU A 43 -6.87 -7.58 18.39
C LEU A 43 -6.59 -8.16 19.77
N GLY A 44 -6.59 -7.33 20.82
CA GLY A 44 -6.45 -7.82 22.21
C GLY A 44 -7.54 -8.78 22.67
N LYS A 45 -8.69 -8.79 21.99
CA LYS A 45 -9.86 -9.63 22.29
C LYS A 45 -10.04 -10.76 21.28
N MET A 46 -9.06 -10.97 20.39
CA MET A 46 -9.14 -11.96 19.33
C MET A 46 -9.26 -13.38 19.91
N PRO A 47 -10.26 -14.18 19.51
CA PRO A 47 -10.31 -15.60 19.87
C PRO A 47 -9.24 -16.40 19.11
N ARG A 48 -8.65 -17.43 19.74
CA ARG A 48 -7.55 -18.20 19.13
C ARG A 48 -7.97 -19.12 17.97
N LYS A 49 -9.19 -19.66 17.99
CA LYS A 49 -9.71 -20.60 16.97
C LYS A 49 -11.23 -20.77 17.04
N GLY A 50 -11.79 -21.45 16.03
CA GLY A 50 -13.19 -21.89 16.00
C GLY A 50 -14.18 -20.79 15.63
N ARG A 51 -15.47 -21.01 15.93
CA ARG A 51 -16.57 -20.11 15.54
C ARG A 51 -16.41 -18.69 16.08
N GLY A 52 -15.81 -18.53 17.27
CA GLY A 52 -15.52 -17.22 17.85
C GLY A 52 -14.58 -16.39 16.96
N LEU A 53 -13.51 -17.02 16.44
CA LEU A 53 -12.57 -16.37 15.53
C LEU A 53 -13.25 -15.95 14.23
N ALA A 54 -14.09 -16.82 13.65
CA ALA A 54 -14.82 -16.50 12.42
C ALA A 54 -15.73 -15.28 12.59
N ARG A 55 -16.46 -15.18 13.71
CA ARG A 55 -17.29 -14.01 14.05
C ARG A 55 -16.46 -12.76 14.26
N TRP A 56 -15.34 -12.89 14.96
CA TRP A 56 -14.40 -11.78 15.17
C TRP A 56 -13.85 -11.25 13.83
N CYS A 57 -13.44 -12.14 12.91
CA CYS A 57 -13.00 -11.74 11.57
C CYS A 57 -14.08 -10.99 10.80
N GLN A 58 -15.34 -11.45 10.85
CA GLN A 58 -16.46 -10.74 10.23
C GLN A 58 -16.70 -9.36 10.83
N GLN A 59 -16.55 -9.21 12.16
CA GLN A 59 -16.66 -7.92 12.83
C GLN A 59 -15.54 -6.97 12.40
N VAL A 60 -14.30 -7.45 12.33
CA VAL A 60 -13.15 -6.63 11.90
C VAL A 60 -13.29 -6.18 10.46
N ARG A 61 -13.74 -7.06 9.55
CA ARG A 61 -13.99 -6.69 8.13
C ARG A 61 -14.99 -5.55 7.95
N ARG A 62 -15.90 -5.33 8.90
CA ARG A 62 -16.91 -4.26 8.85
C ARG A 62 -16.40 -2.93 9.39
N ARG A 63 -15.17 -2.88 9.91
CA ARG A 63 -14.59 -1.63 10.42
C ARG A 63 -14.17 -0.75 9.25
N SER A 64 -14.36 0.56 9.44
CA SER A 64 -13.91 1.56 8.46
C SER A 64 -12.42 1.39 8.15
N GLY A 65 -12.06 1.58 6.89
CA GLY A 65 -10.69 1.43 6.38
C GLY A 65 -10.12 0.01 6.35
N VAL A 66 -10.80 -1.02 6.89
CA VAL A 66 -10.36 -2.41 6.74
C VAL A 66 -10.71 -2.89 5.33
N LEU A 67 -9.69 -3.28 4.57
CA LEU A 67 -9.82 -3.71 3.18
C LEU A 67 -10.02 -5.22 3.07
N ALA A 68 -9.33 -5.98 3.92
CA ALA A 68 -9.44 -7.44 3.93
C ALA A 68 -9.09 -8.03 5.29
N VAL A 69 -9.72 -9.16 5.59
CA VAL A 69 -9.30 -10.05 6.67
C VAL A 69 -9.32 -11.46 6.10
N ALA A 70 -8.22 -12.18 6.16
CA ALA A 70 -8.11 -13.55 5.69
C ALA A 70 -7.37 -14.41 6.72
N GLN A 71 -7.58 -15.72 6.66
CA GLN A 71 -6.78 -16.69 7.41
C GLN A 71 -6.02 -17.55 6.42
N ARG A 72 -4.71 -17.67 6.63
CA ARG A 72 -3.83 -18.56 5.87
C ARG A 72 -3.93 -20.00 6.39
N SER A 73 -3.39 -20.94 5.61
CA SER A 73 -3.35 -22.37 5.96
C SER A 73 -2.56 -22.66 7.25
N ASP A 74 -1.53 -21.87 7.51
CA ASP A 74 -0.71 -21.89 8.73
C ASP A 74 -1.40 -21.27 9.97
N ARG A 75 -2.67 -20.87 9.83
CA ARG A 75 -3.50 -20.18 10.83
C ARG A 75 -3.12 -18.72 11.09
N THR A 76 -2.15 -18.16 10.39
CA THR A 76 -1.83 -16.73 10.41
C THR A 76 -3.03 -15.94 9.90
N LEU A 77 -3.48 -14.96 10.66
CA LEU A 77 -4.47 -14.00 10.20
C LEU A 77 -3.78 -12.85 9.47
N VAL A 78 -4.34 -12.47 8.32
CA VAL A 78 -3.89 -11.36 7.50
C VAL A 78 -4.96 -10.29 7.56
N ILE A 79 -4.60 -9.08 7.98
CA ILE A 79 -5.51 -7.94 8.04
C ILE A 79 -4.89 -6.82 7.22
N ASP A 80 -5.54 -6.47 6.11
CA ASP A 80 -5.17 -5.35 5.27
C ASP A 80 -6.09 -4.16 5.62
N TYR A 81 -5.52 -3.00 5.88
CA TYR A 81 -6.28 -1.78 6.10
C TYR A 81 -5.59 -0.56 5.47
N ARG A 82 -6.37 0.49 5.23
CA ARG A 82 -5.89 1.79 4.75
C ARG A 82 -6.13 2.90 5.78
N LYS A 83 -5.30 3.92 5.73
CA LYS A 83 -5.43 5.15 6.51
C LYS A 83 -4.72 6.30 5.79
N SER A 84 -5.28 7.51 5.83
CA SER A 84 -4.53 8.72 5.48
C SER A 84 -3.59 9.11 6.63
N ALA A 85 -2.36 9.49 6.34
CA ALA A 85 -1.46 10.10 7.30
C ALA A 85 -0.93 11.43 6.76
N CYS A 86 -0.58 12.34 7.68
CA CYS A 86 0.15 13.55 7.35
C CYS A 86 1.44 13.55 8.15
N GLY A 87 2.58 13.51 7.45
CA GLY A 87 3.91 13.58 8.05
C GLY A 87 4.60 14.90 7.73
N GLN A 88 5.57 15.29 8.56
CA GLN A 88 6.55 16.31 8.16
C GLN A 88 7.69 15.62 7.41
N ARG A 89 8.07 16.21 6.28
CA ARG A 89 9.20 15.78 5.45
C ARG A 89 10.13 16.94 5.22
N MET A 90 11.36 16.63 4.86
CA MET A 90 12.37 17.61 4.50
C MET A 90 12.76 17.39 3.04
N ASP A 91 12.81 18.44 2.24
CA ASP A 91 13.31 18.36 0.88
C ASP A 91 14.85 18.38 0.83
N ALA A 92 15.41 18.29 -0.37
CA ALA A 92 16.86 18.31 -0.59
C ALA A 92 17.51 19.63 -0.14
N GLU A 93 16.74 20.72 -0.09
CA GLU A 93 17.18 22.04 0.36
C GLU A 93 17.03 22.23 1.88
N GLY A 94 16.57 21.21 2.61
CA GLY A 94 16.39 21.27 4.07
C GLY A 94 15.08 21.92 4.50
N ARG A 95 14.14 22.19 3.60
CA ARG A 95 12.86 22.83 3.93
C ARG A 95 11.86 21.78 4.41
N LEU A 96 11.25 22.05 5.55
CA LEU A 96 10.20 21.20 6.10
C LEU A 96 8.86 21.48 5.40
N PHE A 97 8.19 20.42 4.95
CA PHE A 97 6.85 20.48 4.38
C PHE A 97 5.96 19.36 4.94
N LYS A 98 4.65 19.57 4.87
CA LYS A 98 3.68 18.53 5.22
C LYS A 98 3.39 17.69 3.98
N GLU A 99 3.55 16.39 4.12
CA GLU A 99 3.20 15.44 3.08
C GLU A 99 2.03 14.59 3.55
N GLU A 100 0.96 14.62 2.77
CA GLU A 100 -0.16 13.72 2.94
C GLU A 100 0.11 12.41 2.18
N THR A 101 -0.07 11.29 2.86
CA THR A 101 0.17 9.96 2.33
C THR A 101 -1.02 9.05 2.56
N LEU A 102 -1.25 8.16 1.60
CA LEU A 102 -2.15 7.04 1.76
C LEU A 102 -1.35 5.83 2.23
N ASN A 103 -1.60 5.36 3.44
CA ASN A 103 -0.89 4.24 4.04
C ASN A 103 -1.75 2.99 3.96
N TYR A 104 -1.21 1.95 3.34
CA TYR A 104 -1.71 0.60 3.42
C TYR A 104 -0.86 -0.19 4.38
N THR A 105 -1.50 -0.90 5.30
CA THR A 105 -0.80 -1.77 6.25
C THR A 105 -1.40 -3.16 6.22
N ARG A 106 -0.53 -4.16 6.17
CA ARG A 106 -0.85 -5.56 6.38
C ARG A 106 -0.33 -5.97 7.75
N TYR A 107 -1.22 -6.43 8.62
CA TYR A 107 -0.84 -7.16 9.83
C TYR A 107 -0.89 -8.66 9.56
N LEU A 108 0.22 -9.34 9.83
CA LEU A 108 0.26 -10.77 10.03
C LEU A 108 0.14 -11.04 11.53
N VAL A 109 -0.89 -11.78 11.91
CA VAL A 109 -1.20 -12.07 13.32
C VAL A 109 -1.19 -13.57 13.55
N THR A 110 -0.25 -14.03 14.36
CA THR A 110 -0.11 -15.45 14.71
C THR A 110 -0.42 -15.65 16.18
N ALA A 111 -1.37 -16.55 16.47
CA ALA A 111 -1.76 -16.88 17.83
C ALA A 111 -0.87 -18.01 18.40
N TRP A 112 -0.19 -17.72 19.50
CA TRP A 112 0.66 -18.65 20.22
C TRP A 112 0.05 -19.02 21.58
N ARG A 113 0.55 -20.07 22.23
CA ARG A 113 0.06 -20.50 23.57
C ARG A 113 0.17 -19.37 24.61
N ALA A 114 1.23 -18.57 24.52
CA ALA A 114 1.56 -17.50 25.46
C ALA A 114 1.13 -16.08 25.01
N GLY A 115 0.49 -15.92 23.85
CA GLY A 115 0.13 -14.59 23.36
C GLY A 115 -0.08 -14.52 21.84
N TYR A 116 0.20 -13.36 21.27
CA TYR A 116 0.10 -13.08 19.84
C TYR A 116 1.41 -12.48 19.34
N GLU A 117 1.75 -12.80 18.11
CA GLU A 117 2.81 -12.16 17.34
C GLU A 117 2.17 -11.31 16.25
N PHE A 118 2.71 -10.11 16.05
CA PHE A 118 2.18 -9.12 15.11
C PHE A 118 3.30 -8.64 14.20
N ILE A 119 3.21 -8.91 12.91
CA ILE A 119 4.17 -8.44 11.91
C ILE A 119 3.49 -7.41 11.01
N PRO A 120 3.73 -6.11 11.22
CA PRO A 120 3.27 -5.08 10.31
C PRO A 120 4.17 -4.96 9.08
N VAL A 121 3.55 -4.89 7.90
CA VAL A 121 4.17 -4.48 6.65
C VAL A 121 3.40 -3.27 6.14
N ARG A 122 4.08 -2.17 5.83
CA ARG A 122 3.43 -0.92 5.41
C ARG A 122 3.97 -0.41 4.08
N ALA A 123 3.06 0.06 3.24
CA ALA A 123 3.35 0.81 2.03
C ALA A 123 2.64 2.16 2.11
N SER A 124 3.37 3.26 1.94
CA SER A 124 2.78 4.61 1.87
C SER A 124 2.95 5.18 0.46
N PHE A 125 1.87 5.76 -0.06
CA PHE A 125 1.85 6.43 -1.35
C PHE A 125 1.64 7.92 -1.12
N SER A 126 2.60 8.74 -1.54
CA SER A 126 2.43 10.20 -1.48
C SER A 126 1.35 10.66 -2.45
N ALA A 127 0.74 11.83 -2.19
CA ALA A 127 -0.15 12.48 -3.15
C ALA A 127 0.50 12.60 -4.55
N HIS A 128 1.81 12.85 -4.60
CA HIS A 128 2.55 12.91 -5.86
C HIS A 128 2.62 11.55 -6.56
N ALA A 129 2.90 10.47 -5.83
CA ALA A 129 2.94 9.12 -6.40
C ALA A 129 1.58 8.75 -7.00
N ILE A 130 0.49 9.05 -6.30
CA ILE A 130 -0.88 8.78 -6.78
C ILE A 130 -1.19 9.61 -8.03
N GLN A 131 -0.77 10.88 -8.08
CA GLN A 131 -0.91 11.71 -9.29
C GLN A 131 -0.18 11.07 -10.48
N ARG A 132 1.07 10.65 -10.30
CA ARG A 132 1.83 10.00 -11.37
C ARG A 132 1.18 8.70 -11.82
N PHE A 133 0.60 7.94 -10.90
CA PHE A 133 -0.14 6.73 -11.26
C PHE A 133 -1.39 7.02 -12.09
N VAL A 134 -2.13 8.10 -11.78
CA VAL A 134 -3.24 8.56 -12.63
C VAL A 134 -2.73 8.98 -14.01
N GLU A 135 -1.64 9.74 -14.08
CA GLU A 135 -1.10 10.26 -15.35
C GLU A 135 -0.57 9.17 -16.28
N ARG A 136 0.18 8.22 -15.73
CA ARG A 136 1.05 7.30 -16.48
C ARG A 136 0.56 5.86 -16.44
N GLY A 137 -0.23 5.50 -15.44
CA GLY A 137 -0.79 4.17 -15.31
C GLY A 137 -1.92 3.93 -16.31
N THR A 138 -2.25 2.66 -16.52
CA THR A 138 -3.36 2.22 -17.38
C THR A 138 -4.70 2.16 -16.66
N VAL A 139 -4.75 2.60 -15.39
CA VAL A 139 -5.96 2.59 -14.54
C VAL A 139 -7.13 3.31 -15.17
N SER A 140 -8.32 2.78 -14.92
CA SER A 140 -9.59 3.42 -15.30
C SER A 140 -9.84 4.61 -14.38
N LEU A 141 -10.26 5.73 -14.95
CA LEU A 141 -10.59 6.94 -14.20
C LEU A 141 -12.11 7.00 -14.06
N GLY A 142 -12.57 7.03 -12.81
CA GLY A 142 -13.98 6.96 -12.45
C GLY A 142 -14.15 6.74 -10.95
N ASP A 143 -15.38 6.46 -10.52
CA ASP A 143 -15.72 6.25 -9.11
C ASP A 143 -14.99 5.04 -8.50
N ASP A 144 -14.52 4.11 -9.33
CA ASP A 144 -13.80 2.91 -8.93
C ASP A 144 -12.29 3.10 -8.75
N PHE A 145 -11.75 4.29 -9.07
CA PHE A 145 -10.31 4.56 -8.97
C PHE A 145 -9.75 4.28 -7.58
N GLY A 146 -10.47 4.67 -6.52
CA GLY A 146 -10.07 4.38 -5.13
C GLY A 146 -9.93 2.88 -4.86
N ALA A 147 -10.87 2.07 -5.35
CA ALA A 147 -10.82 0.62 -5.21
C ALA A 147 -9.68 0.00 -6.04
N GLN A 148 -9.38 0.53 -7.22
CA GLN A 148 -8.20 0.13 -7.99
C GLN A 148 -6.90 0.43 -7.23
N LEU A 149 -6.79 1.60 -6.60
CA LEU A 149 -5.63 1.92 -5.78
C LEU A 149 -5.53 1.03 -4.53
N ASP A 150 -6.67 0.67 -3.90
CA ASP A 150 -6.68 -0.28 -2.78
C ASP A 150 -6.16 -1.67 -3.20
N MET A 151 -6.55 -2.14 -4.39
CA MET A 151 -6.05 -3.39 -4.95
C MET A 151 -4.54 -3.33 -5.18
N GLU A 152 -4.03 -2.23 -5.73
CA GLU A 152 -2.58 -2.03 -5.91
C GLU A 152 -1.84 -1.98 -4.59
N GLY A 153 -2.33 -1.24 -3.59
CA GLY A 153 -1.73 -1.17 -2.26
C GLY A 153 -1.61 -2.56 -1.61
N ARG A 154 -2.66 -3.38 -1.71
CA ARG A 154 -2.66 -4.76 -1.20
C ARG A 154 -1.73 -5.69 -1.99
N ARG A 155 -1.68 -5.54 -3.32
CA ARG A 155 -0.77 -6.30 -4.19
C ARG A 155 0.67 -5.99 -3.85
N VAL A 156 1.00 -4.72 -3.66
CA VAL A 156 2.34 -4.28 -3.25
C VAL A 156 2.74 -4.89 -1.91
N LEU A 157 1.86 -4.83 -0.90
CA LEU A 157 2.09 -5.48 0.40
C LEU A 157 2.31 -6.98 0.27
N GLN A 158 1.51 -7.67 -0.55
CA GLN A 158 1.69 -9.09 -0.84
C GLN A 158 2.99 -9.37 -1.57
N GLY A 159 3.35 -8.54 -2.55
CA GLY A 159 4.58 -8.70 -3.31
C GLY A 159 5.81 -8.61 -2.41
N PHE A 160 5.80 -7.68 -1.46
CA PHE A 160 6.89 -7.56 -0.50
C PHE A 160 7.10 -8.78 0.37
N GLU A 161 6.02 -9.42 0.83
CA GLU A 161 6.10 -10.67 1.60
C GLU A 161 6.72 -11.82 0.80
N HIS A 162 6.52 -11.82 -0.52
CA HIS A 162 7.04 -12.86 -1.43
C HIS A 162 8.33 -12.45 -2.14
N GLY A 163 8.96 -11.33 -1.76
CA GLY A 163 10.18 -10.86 -2.42
C GLY A 163 9.96 -10.35 -3.86
N GLN A 164 8.72 -10.04 -4.26
CA GLN A 164 8.36 -9.52 -5.59
C GLN A 164 8.60 -8.01 -5.69
N HIS A 165 9.85 -7.61 -5.47
CA HIS A 165 10.36 -6.27 -5.63
C HIS A 165 11.80 -6.35 -6.09
N PHE A 166 12.33 -5.25 -6.60
CA PHE A 166 13.74 -5.17 -6.96
C PHE A 166 14.36 -3.84 -6.52
N VAL A 167 15.67 -3.82 -6.40
CA VAL A 167 16.46 -2.69 -5.89
C VAL A 167 17.42 -2.20 -6.95
N ASP A 168 17.50 -0.89 -7.17
CA ASP A 168 18.54 -0.26 -8.00
C ASP A 168 19.09 0.96 -7.26
N GLY A 169 20.37 0.89 -6.89
CA GLY A 169 20.97 1.90 -5.99
C GLY A 169 20.31 1.88 -4.62
N ALA A 170 19.81 3.04 -4.18
CA ALA A 170 19.06 3.19 -2.93
C ALA A 170 17.54 3.04 -3.10
N ASP A 171 17.07 2.93 -4.35
CA ASP A 171 15.65 2.91 -4.67
C ASP A 171 15.10 1.48 -4.73
N TYR A 172 13.86 1.36 -4.26
CA TYR A 172 13.07 0.14 -4.26
C TYR A 172 11.90 0.28 -5.23
N PHE A 173 11.68 -0.79 -6.00
CA PHE A 173 10.70 -0.84 -7.06
C PHE A 173 9.72 -1.99 -6.85
N ALA A 174 8.43 -1.67 -6.89
CA ALA A 174 7.34 -2.65 -6.83
C ALA A 174 6.52 -2.61 -8.12
N THR A 175 6.29 -3.78 -8.72
CA THR A 175 5.51 -3.90 -9.94
C THR A 175 4.02 -3.70 -9.67
N VAL A 176 3.30 -3.00 -10.55
CA VAL A 176 1.84 -2.93 -10.52
C VAL A 176 1.20 -4.09 -11.27
N ARG A 177 -0.13 -4.20 -11.23
CA ARG A 177 -0.87 -5.26 -11.95
C ARG A 177 -0.73 -5.15 -13.46
N ASP A 178 -0.89 -3.95 -13.99
CA ASP A 178 -1.09 -3.76 -15.42
C ASP A 178 0.20 -3.31 -16.13
N ASP A 179 0.68 -2.11 -15.82
CA ASP A 179 1.87 -1.54 -16.46
C ASP A 179 2.53 -0.48 -15.58
N GLY A 180 3.87 -0.48 -15.49
CA GLY A 180 4.65 0.45 -14.67
C GLY A 180 5.22 -0.11 -13.37
N VAL A 181 5.90 0.76 -12.61
CA VAL A 181 6.43 0.45 -11.27
C VAL A 181 6.23 1.60 -10.29
N TRP A 182 5.95 1.25 -9.04
CA TRP A 182 6.09 2.17 -7.92
C TRP A 182 7.56 2.28 -7.53
N ALA A 183 8.05 3.49 -7.32
CA ALA A 183 9.43 3.75 -6.93
C ALA A 183 9.48 4.52 -5.60
N GLY A 184 10.37 4.08 -4.70
CA GLY A 184 10.47 4.60 -3.35
C GLY A 184 11.68 4.07 -2.61
N ALA A 185 11.64 4.12 -1.28
CA ALA A 185 12.68 3.56 -0.43
C ALA A 185 12.08 2.94 0.82
N PHE A 186 12.86 2.10 1.51
CA PHE A 186 12.53 1.72 2.87
C PHE A 186 12.87 2.87 3.82
N GLU A 187 11.97 3.14 4.74
CA GLU A 187 12.19 4.08 5.83
C GLU A 187 12.29 3.30 7.14
N ASP A 188 13.26 3.71 7.96
CA ASP A 188 13.32 3.24 9.34
C ASP A 188 12.15 3.85 10.10
N ALA A 189 11.14 3.04 10.37
CA ALA A 189 10.10 3.38 11.30
C ALA A 189 10.55 2.98 12.70
N GLN A 190 10.46 3.89 13.66
CA GLN A 190 10.63 3.49 15.05
C GLN A 190 9.53 2.50 15.43
N GLU A 191 9.92 1.53 16.26
CA GLU A 191 9.01 0.56 16.88
C GLU A 191 7.90 1.34 17.61
N GLU A 192 6.68 1.33 17.08
CA GLU A 192 5.54 1.79 17.85
C GLU A 192 5.37 0.76 19.00
N ARG A 193 5.83 1.09 20.21
CA ARG A 193 5.63 0.25 21.40
C ARG A 193 4.19 0.42 21.90
N TRP A 194 3.24 -0.28 21.30
CA TRP A 194 1.82 -0.20 21.71
C TRP A 194 1.29 -1.43 22.46
N TRP A 195 2.11 -2.46 22.73
CA TRP A 195 1.59 -3.68 23.38
C TRP A 195 2.46 -4.25 24.52
N PRO A 196 1.97 -4.25 25.79
CA PRO A 196 2.70 -4.83 26.92
C PRO A 196 2.69 -6.38 26.97
N THR A 197 1.91 -7.07 26.12
CA THR A 197 1.91 -8.55 26.05
C THR A 197 2.48 -9.12 24.74
N ALA A 198 3.14 -8.29 23.92
CA ALA A 198 3.76 -8.73 22.68
C ALA A 198 5.13 -9.24 23.06
N LYS A 199 5.32 -10.57 23.00
CA LYS A 199 6.64 -11.14 23.17
C LYS A 199 7.36 -11.08 21.83
N GLY A 200 8.31 -10.16 21.70
CA GLY A 200 9.16 -10.03 20.53
C GLY A 200 9.05 -8.65 19.91
N CYS A 201 10.20 -7.99 19.75
CA CYS A 201 10.38 -6.89 18.83
C CYS A 201 10.04 -7.39 17.42
N VAL A 202 9.20 -6.67 16.69
CA VAL A 202 8.92 -7.03 15.30
C VAL A 202 9.30 -5.84 14.44
N SER A 203 10.39 -6.00 13.69
CA SER A 203 10.93 -4.97 12.82
C SER A 203 9.82 -4.42 11.93
N PHE A 204 9.53 -3.13 12.04
CA PHE A 204 8.56 -2.48 11.18
C PHE A 204 9.22 -2.19 9.83
N ARG A 205 8.70 -2.79 8.76
CA ARG A 205 9.15 -2.46 7.41
C ARG A 205 8.18 -1.46 6.79
N TRP A 206 8.65 -0.22 6.62
CA TRP A 206 7.92 0.84 5.94
C TRP A 206 8.51 1.09 4.56
N MET A 207 7.71 0.92 3.51
CA MET A 207 8.08 1.26 2.14
C MET A 207 7.37 2.56 1.74
N ALA A 208 8.15 3.61 1.48
CA ALA A 208 7.63 4.93 1.12
C ALA A 208 7.78 5.18 -0.38
N PHE A 209 6.68 4.97 -1.11
CA PHE A 209 6.63 5.26 -2.55
C PHE A 209 6.46 6.75 -2.81
N ARG A 210 7.42 7.29 -3.54
CA ARG A 210 7.54 8.72 -3.85
C ARG A 210 7.01 9.05 -5.23
N THR A 211 7.05 8.09 -6.14
CA THR A 211 6.59 8.28 -7.51
C THR A 211 6.13 6.98 -8.14
N PHE A 212 5.54 7.11 -9.32
CA PHE A 212 5.17 6.02 -10.20
C PHE A 212 5.79 6.27 -11.58
N LEU A 213 6.41 5.24 -12.15
CA LEU A 213 7.05 5.29 -13.46
C LEU A 213 6.26 4.44 -14.46
N GLY A 214 5.81 5.06 -15.56
CA GLY A 214 5.36 4.31 -16.73
C GLY A 214 6.54 3.73 -17.52
N PRO A 215 6.32 2.81 -18.48
CA PRO A 215 7.39 2.18 -19.26
C PRO A 215 8.37 3.17 -19.89
N ASP A 216 7.85 4.26 -20.45
CA ASP A 216 8.63 5.27 -21.17
C ASP A 216 9.53 6.12 -20.24
N GLU A 217 9.32 6.04 -18.93
CA GLU A 217 10.09 6.77 -17.92
C GLU A 217 11.08 5.89 -17.16
N MET A 218 11.05 4.59 -17.38
CA MET A 218 11.98 3.66 -16.74
C MET A 218 13.35 3.78 -17.39
N ARG A 219 14.40 3.89 -16.55
CA ARG A 219 15.77 3.69 -17.02
C ARG A 219 15.89 2.27 -17.61
N PRO A 220 16.76 2.02 -18.61
CA PRO A 220 16.87 0.71 -19.26
C PRO A 220 17.04 -0.48 -18.31
N VAL A 221 17.82 -0.30 -17.23
CA VAL A 221 18.03 -1.32 -16.19
C VAL A 221 16.74 -1.64 -15.43
N ILE A 222 15.95 -0.62 -15.10
CA ILE A 222 14.66 -0.76 -14.42
C ILE A 222 13.66 -1.45 -15.33
N TRP A 223 13.60 -1.03 -16.61
CA TRP A 223 12.72 -1.62 -17.61
C TRP A 223 13.02 -3.11 -17.83
N HIS A 224 14.30 -3.49 -17.89
CA HIS A 224 14.71 -4.88 -18.05
C HIS A 224 14.22 -5.76 -16.89
N ARG A 225 14.54 -5.35 -15.65
CA ARG A 225 14.14 -6.09 -14.44
C ARG A 225 12.63 -6.17 -14.28
N TRP A 226 11.93 -5.09 -14.62
CA TRP A 226 10.47 -5.06 -14.64
C TRP A 226 9.89 -6.08 -15.63
N ASN A 227 10.44 -6.18 -16.84
CA ASN A 227 10.00 -7.18 -17.82
C ASN A 227 10.30 -8.62 -17.39
N GLU A 228 11.46 -8.88 -16.80
CA GLU A 228 11.79 -10.19 -16.23
C GLU A 228 10.77 -10.58 -15.14
N ALA A 229 10.48 -9.66 -14.22
CA ALA A 229 9.50 -9.87 -13.17
C ALA A 229 8.09 -10.15 -13.73
N ARG A 230 7.69 -9.49 -14.82
CA ARG A 230 6.39 -9.74 -15.47
C ARG A 230 6.30 -11.12 -16.11
N ARG A 231 7.37 -11.61 -16.74
CA ARG A 231 7.39 -12.93 -17.39
C ARG A 231 7.19 -14.04 -16.35
N HIS A 232 7.88 -13.96 -15.22
CA HIS A 232 7.73 -14.92 -14.12
C HIS A 232 6.37 -14.89 -13.42
N GLN A 233 5.56 -13.83 -13.61
CA GLN A 233 4.21 -13.75 -13.05
C GLN A 233 3.13 -14.30 -14.00
N ALA A 234 3.46 -14.53 -15.28
CA ALA A 234 2.55 -15.07 -16.29
C ALA A 234 2.69 -16.59 -16.47
N GLU A 235 3.73 -17.18 -15.90
CA GLU A 235 4.01 -18.63 -15.82
C GLU A 235 3.44 -19.23 -14.54
#